data_AF-A0A372R2T5-F1
#
_entry.id   AF-A0A372R2T5-F1
#
_cell.length_a   1.000
_cell.length_b   1.000
_cell.length_c   1.000
_cell.angle_alpha   90.00
_cell.angle_beta   90.00
_cell.angle_gamma   90.00
#
_symmetry.space_group_name_H-M   'P 1'
#
loop_
_entity.id
_entity.type
_entity.pdbx_description
1 polymer ?
#
loop_
_entity_poly.entity_id
_entity_poly.type
_entity_poly.pdbx_seq_one_letter_code
_entity_poly.pdbx_strand_id
1 'polypeptide(L)'
;MDSMEIDDTSAPLPKEFNQLYAILKFFSEPVRYDSKMQDNISYEIFINICYHLPPKDLLMLACVCKHFKNMLDGNILSISWDIWKTSRERFTPFKDMDPPKGLSEQKFSRLLNFENGCEFCKSKDKRIQIYWVACVRSCKECLQKRAKR
;
A
#
# COMPACT_ATOMS: atom_id res chain seq x y z
N MET A 1 -5.67 -19.85 43.84
CA MET A 1 -6.69 -19.41 42.87
C MET A 1 -6.15 -18.11 42.31
N ASP A 2 -5.18 -18.24 41.41
CA ASP A 2 -4.45 -17.10 40.85
C ASP A 2 -5.28 -16.49 39.72
N SER A 3 -5.79 -15.29 39.97
CA SER A 3 -6.40 -14.48 38.92
C SER A 3 -5.28 -13.82 38.13
N MET A 4 -5.10 -14.31 36.91
CA MET A 4 -4.24 -13.73 35.88
C MET A 4 -4.91 -12.43 35.41
N GLU A 5 -4.40 -11.28 35.85
CA GLU A 5 -4.81 -9.99 35.29
C GLU A 5 -4.28 -9.93 33.85
N ILE A 6 -5.21 -9.95 32.90
CA ILE A 6 -4.95 -9.70 31.49
C ILE A 6 -4.86 -8.18 31.36
N ASP A 7 -3.65 -7.68 31.07
CA ASP A 7 -3.39 -6.29 30.69
C ASP A 7 -4.04 -6.04 29.32
N ASP A 8 -5.27 -5.53 29.36
CA ASP A 8 -6.11 -5.37 28.20
C ASP A 8 -6.07 -3.91 27.70
N THR A 9 -5.61 -3.78 26.45
CA THR A 9 -5.89 -2.66 25.55
C THR A 9 -5.21 -1.33 25.88
N SER A 10 -4.00 -1.12 25.33
CA SER A 10 -3.43 0.22 25.16
C SER A 10 -4.32 1.07 24.24
N ALA A 11 -5.25 1.84 24.83
CA ALA A 11 -5.99 2.87 24.11
C ALA A 11 -5.00 3.86 23.47
N PRO A 12 -5.14 4.22 22.17
CA PRO A 12 -4.22 5.12 21.50
C PRO A 12 -4.13 6.47 22.24
N LEU A 13 -2.90 6.96 22.44
CA LEU A 13 -2.64 8.20 23.15
C LEU A 13 -3.39 9.38 22.47
N PRO A 14 -3.93 10.36 23.22
CA PRO A 14 -4.77 11.44 22.67
C PRO A 14 -4.14 12.23 21.50
N LYS A 15 -2.82 12.29 21.42
CA LYS A 15 -2.08 12.95 20.32
C LYS A 15 -2.15 12.18 19.01
N GLU A 16 -2.04 10.85 19.07
CA GLU A 16 -2.14 9.97 17.89
C GLU A 16 -3.56 9.98 17.34
N PHE A 17 -4.57 9.94 18.22
CA PHE A 17 -5.97 10.05 17.84
C PHE A 17 -6.27 11.40 17.15
N ASN A 18 -5.79 12.51 17.71
CA ASN A 18 -5.99 13.84 17.11
C ASN A 18 -5.27 13.99 15.76
N GLN A 19 -4.08 13.40 15.59
CA GLN A 19 -3.38 13.41 14.31
C GLN A 19 -4.11 12.57 13.27
N LEU A 20 -4.56 11.36 13.62
CA LEU A 20 -5.38 10.52 12.75
C LEU A 20 -6.68 11.23 12.37
N TYR A 21 -7.37 11.85 13.32
CA TYR A 21 -8.58 12.63 13.05
C TYR A 21 -8.31 13.81 12.12
N ALA A 22 -7.21 14.56 12.33
CA ALA A 22 -6.84 15.66 11.45
C ALA A 22 -6.53 15.19 10.02
N ILE A 23 -5.83 14.05 9.88
CA ILE A 23 -5.52 13.42 8.60
C ILE A 23 -6.79 12.93 7.91
N LEU A 24 -7.67 12.23 8.64
CA LEU A 24 -8.96 11.77 8.12
C LEU A 24 -9.85 12.95 7.72
N LYS A 25 -9.89 14.02 8.52
CA LYS A 25 -10.62 15.25 8.19
C LYS A 25 -10.07 15.91 6.94
N PHE A 26 -8.74 16.00 6.80
CA PHE A 26 -8.10 16.50 5.59
C PHE A 26 -8.41 15.63 4.36
N PHE A 27 -8.47 14.31 4.50
CA PHE A 27 -8.88 13.42 3.40
C PHE A 27 -10.37 13.43 3.12
N SER A 28 -11.19 13.79 4.11
CA SER A 28 -12.63 13.97 3.96
C SER A 28 -12.96 15.34 3.35
N GLU A 29 -12.02 16.28 3.38
CA GLU A 29 -12.20 17.60 2.78
C GLU A 29 -12.15 17.49 1.26
N PRO A 30 -13.18 18.00 0.57
CA PRO A 30 -13.29 17.88 -0.87
C PRO A 30 -12.18 18.67 -1.58
N VAL A 31 -11.57 18.05 -2.61
CA VAL A 31 -10.64 18.75 -3.49
C VAL A 31 -11.43 19.78 -4.30
N ARG A 32 -11.25 21.07 -3.98
CA ARG A 32 -11.93 22.15 -4.67
C ARG A 32 -11.23 22.47 -5.98
N TYR A 33 -11.88 22.18 -7.11
CA TYR A 33 -11.50 22.68 -8.42
C TYR A 33 -12.34 23.92 -8.75
N ASP A 34 -11.71 24.98 -9.24
CA ASP A 34 -12.35 26.28 -9.53
C ASP A 34 -13.42 26.24 -10.65
N SER A 35 -13.56 25.10 -11.33
CA SER A 35 -14.57 24.87 -12.37
C SER A 35 -15.49 23.71 -11.97
N LYS A 36 -16.79 24.03 -11.89
CA LYS A 36 -17.94 23.20 -11.50
C LYS A 36 -17.83 21.71 -11.88
N MET A 37 -17.28 20.91 -10.98
CA MET A 37 -17.66 19.52 -10.79
C MET A 37 -17.44 19.20 -9.30
N GLN A 38 -18.47 19.45 -8.48
CA GLN A 38 -18.48 19.07 -7.07
C GLN A 38 -19.13 17.70 -6.91
N ASP A 39 -18.54 16.68 -7.51
CA ASP A 39 -18.89 15.28 -7.23
C ASP A 39 -17.85 14.72 -6.26
N ASN A 40 -17.87 15.23 -5.03
CA ASN A 40 -16.94 14.78 -4.01
C ASN A 40 -17.39 13.41 -3.50
N ILE A 41 -16.69 12.38 -3.94
CA ILE A 41 -16.80 11.04 -3.37
C ILE A 41 -16.40 11.11 -1.89
N SER A 42 -17.23 10.57 -0.99
CA SER A 42 -16.84 10.51 0.43
C SER A 42 -15.65 9.56 0.60
N TYR A 43 -14.86 9.79 1.65
CA TYR A 43 -13.74 8.92 2.02
C TYR A 43 -14.16 7.44 2.14
N GLU A 44 -15.32 7.19 2.76
CA GLU A 44 -15.88 5.85 2.91
C GLU A 44 -16.22 5.20 1.56
N ILE A 45 -16.85 5.94 0.64
CA ILE A 45 -17.17 5.41 -0.69
C ILE A 45 -15.88 5.15 -1.48
N PHE A 46 -14.87 6.04 -1.38
CA PHE A 46 -13.58 5.83 -2.01
C PHE A 46 -12.90 4.53 -1.52
N ILE A 47 -12.89 4.29 -0.21
CA ILE A 47 -12.36 3.04 0.36
C ILE A 47 -13.13 1.84 -0.15
N ASN A 48 -14.47 1.91 -0.15
CA ASN A 48 -15.31 0.83 -0.64
C ASN A 48 -15.00 0.50 -2.11
N ILE A 49 -14.80 1.50 -2.97
CA ILE A 49 -14.33 1.29 -4.34
C ILE A 49 -12.99 0.54 -4.34
N CYS A 50 -12.03 0.98 -3.52
CA CYS A 50 -10.70 0.38 -3.49
C CYS A 50 -10.70 -1.11 -3.12
N TYR A 51 -11.62 -1.59 -2.27
CA TYR A 51 -11.77 -3.02 -1.95
C TYR A 51 -12.22 -3.90 -3.13
N HIS A 52 -12.66 -3.27 -4.23
CA HIS A 52 -13.10 -3.94 -5.45
C HIS A 52 -12.13 -3.75 -6.63
N LEU A 53 -10.95 -3.14 -6.39
CA LEU A 53 -9.96 -2.93 -7.43
C LEU A 53 -8.83 -3.97 -7.36
N PRO A 54 -8.33 -4.49 -8.51
CA PRO A 54 -7.12 -5.30 -8.55
C PRO A 54 -5.87 -4.44 -8.24
N PRO A 55 -4.74 -5.04 -7.84
CA PRO A 55 -3.56 -4.28 -7.43
C PRO A 55 -3.04 -3.32 -8.50
N LYS A 56 -3.18 -3.68 -9.78
CA LYS A 56 -2.83 -2.83 -10.93
C LYS A 56 -3.57 -1.51 -10.91
N ASP A 57 -4.88 -1.55 -10.69
CA ASP A 57 -5.74 -0.39 -10.76
C ASP A 57 -5.55 0.49 -9.53
N LEU A 58 -5.31 -0.10 -8.35
CA LEU A 58 -4.91 0.65 -7.15
C LEU A 58 -3.60 1.44 -7.37
N LEU A 59 -2.59 0.86 -8.02
CA LEU A 59 -1.36 1.61 -8.32
C LEU A 59 -1.62 2.73 -9.33
N MET A 60 -2.43 2.48 -10.36
CA MET A 60 -2.81 3.51 -11.32
C MET A 60 -3.56 4.65 -10.63
N LEU A 61 -4.48 4.33 -9.71
CA LEU A 61 -5.22 5.29 -8.91
C LEU A 61 -4.29 6.15 -8.04
N ALA A 62 -3.28 5.54 -7.42
CA ALA A 62 -2.24 6.25 -6.67
C ALA A 62 -1.38 7.19 -7.55
N CYS A 63 -1.39 7.03 -8.87
CA CYS A 63 -0.71 7.93 -9.81
C CYS A 63 -1.58 9.09 -10.30
N VAL A 64 -2.90 9.08 -10.06
CA VAL A 64 -3.82 10.13 -10.54
C VAL A 64 -3.59 11.44 -9.80
N CYS A 65 -3.55 11.42 -8.46
CA CYS A 65 -3.34 12.62 -7.66
C CYS A 65 -2.65 12.32 -6.32
N LYS A 66 -2.09 13.36 -5.68
CA LYS A 66 -1.43 13.24 -4.37
C LYS A 66 -2.38 12.73 -3.28
N HIS A 67 -3.65 13.10 -3.36
CA HIS A 67 -4.66 12.73 -2.39
C HIS A 67 -4.92 11.20 -2.41
N PHE A 68 -5.18 10.62 -3.59
CA PHE A 68 -5.33 9.16 -3.74
C PHE A 68 -4.06 8.41 -3.39
N LYS A 69 -2.89 8.94 -3.78
CA LYS A 69 -1.60 8.38 -3.38
C LYS A 69 -1.50 8.23 -1.87
N ASN A 70 -1.83 9.30 -1.13
CA ASN A 70 -1.72 9.29 0.32
C ASN A 70 -2.76 8.38 0.98
N MET A 71 -3.98 8.30 0.43
CA MET A 71 -4.99 7.36 0.92
C MET A 71 -4.59 5.90 0.74
N LEU A 72 -3.80 5.61 -0.31
CA LEU A 72 -3.28 4.29 -0.61
C LEU A 72 -1.86 4.04 -0.06
N ASP A 73 -1.34 4.91 0.81
CA ASP A 73 -0.03 4.74 1.45
C ASP A 73 -0.18 4.22 2.88
N GLY A 74 0.30 3.00 3.12
CA GLY A 74 0.25 2.35 4.44
C GLY A 74 1.04 3.06 5.54
N ASN A 75 1.96 3.97 5.19
CA ASN A 75 2.68 4.79 6.17
C ASN A 75 1.88 6.00 6.63
N ILE A 76 0.82 6.36 5.90
CA ILE A 76 -0.04 7.51 6.19
C ILE A 76 -1.36 7.04 6.79
N LEU A 77 -1.99 6.04 6.15
CA LEU A 77 -3.26 5.47 6.60
C LEU A 77 -3.13 3.95 6.76
N SER A 78 -3.39 3.45 7.96
CA SER A 78 -3.36 2.02 8.27
C SER A 78 -4.34 1.20 7.42
N ILE A 79 -5.50 1.76 7.05
CA ILE A 79 -6.51 1.10 6.21
C ILE A 79 -5.97 0.68 4.84
N SER A 80 -4.95 1.37 4.33
CA SER A 80 -4.29 1.02 3.07
C SER A 80 -3.77 -0.41 3.10
N TRP A 81 -3.27 -0.88 4.25
CA TRP A 81 -2.81 -2.25 4.40
C TRP A 81 -3.90 -3.27 4.06
N ASP A 82 -5.11 -3.07 4.58
CA ASP A 82 -6.25 -3.97 4.37
C ASP A 82 -6.77 -3.91 2.93
N ILE A 83 -6.77 -2.72 2.32
CA ILE A 83 -7.09 -2.53 0.90
C ILE A 83 -6.13 -3.33 0.01
N TRP A 84 -4.82 -3.19 0.21
CA TRP A 84 -3.82 -3.91 -0.59
C TRP A 84 -3.87 -5.42 -0.37
N LYS A 85 -4.03 -5.87 0.87
CA LYS A 85 -4.19 -7.29 1.20
C LYS A 85 -5.44 -7.88 0.55
N THR A 86 -6.59 -7.26 0.76
CA THR A 86 -7.88 -7.70 0.18
C THR A 86 -7.80 -7.75 -1.35
N SER A 87 -7.19 -6.73 -1.97
CA SER A 87 -6.99 -6.68 -3.41
C SER A 87 -6.11 -7.84 -3.91
N ARG A 88 -5.01 -8.12 -3.21
CA ARG A 88 -4.12 -9.26 -3.52
C ARG A 88 -4.86 -10.59 -3.38
N GLU A 89 -5.59 -10.79 -2.30
CA GLU A 89 -6.31 -12.04 -2.01
C GLU A 89 -7.44 -12.32 -3.00
N ARG A 90 -8.17 -11.28 -3.44
CA ARG A 90 -9.31 -11.42 -4.35
C ARG A 90 -8.92 -11.54 -5.82
N PHE A 91 -7.89 -10.81 -6.26
CA PHE A 91 -7.65 -10.58 -7.69
C PHE A 91 -6.35 -11.21 -8.20
N THR A 92 -5.60 -11.96 -7.37
CA THR A 92 -4.30 -12.51 -7.76
C THR A 92 -4.17 -13.98 -7.35
N PRO A 93 -3.31 -14.78 -8.02
CA PRO A 93 -3.03 -16.15 -7.61
C PRO A 93 -2.19 -16.24 -6.32
N PHE A 94 -1.78 -15.11 -5.74
CA PHE A 94 -0.88 -15.04 -4.58
C PHE A 94 -1.61 -14.78 -3.27
N LYS A 95 -2.89 -15.19 -3.19
CA LYS A 95 -3.74 -14.99 -2.02
C LYS A 95 -3.16 -15.59 -0.74
N ASP A 96 -2.54 -16.77 -0.84
CA ASP A 96 -2.04 -17.52 0.32
C ASP A 96 -0.60 -17.14 0.72
N MET A 97 0.01 -16.13 0.10
CA MET A 97 1.38 -15.69 0.43
C MET A 97 1.35 -14.46 1.32
N ASP A 98 1.96 -14.50 2.50
CA ASP A 98 2.13 -13.29 3.29
C ASP A 98 3.35 -12.47 2.88
N PRO A 99 3.34 -11.13 3.06
CA PRO A 99 4.52 -10.32 2.88
C PRO A 99 5.66 -10.79 3.80
N PRO A 100 6.91 -10.86 3.32
CA PRO A 100 8.07 -11.01 4.18
C PRO A 100 8.10 -9.95 5.28
N LYS A 101 8.66 -10.30 6.45
CA LYS A 101 8.75 -9.39 7.60
C LYS A 101 9.37 -8.05 7.21
N GLY A 102 8.68 -6.96 7.53
CA GLY A 102 9.11 -5.59 7.23
C GLY A 102 8.74 -5.08 5.84
N LEU A 103 8.10 -5.90 5.00
CA LEU A 103 7.60 -5.47 3.69
C LEU A 103 6.12 -5.05 3.78
N SER A 104 5.78 -3.86 3.28
CA SER A 104 4.38 -3.43 3.22
C SER A 104 3.58 -4.20 2.18
N GLU A 105 2.27 -4.39 2.42
CA GLU A 105 1.35 -5.01 1.46
C GLU A 105 1.37 -4.32 0.10
N GLN A 106 1.51 -2.99 0.08
CA GLN A 106 1.65 -2.22 -1.16
C GLN A 106 2.92 -2.63 -1.95
N LYS A 107 4.09 -2.67 -1.30
CA LYS A 107 5.34 -3.04 -1.98
C LYS A 107 5.33 -4.51 -2.36
N PHE A 108 4.78 -5.39 -1.52
CA PHE A 108 4.61 -6.80 -1.81
C PHE A 108 3.70 -7.03 -3.02
N SER A 109 2.51 -6.41 -3.04
CA SER A 109 1.59 -6.41 -4.17
C SER A 109 2.24 -5.87 -5.44
N ARG A 110 3.07 -4.83 -5.33
CA ARG A 110 3.85 -4.30 -6.45
C ARG A 110 4.90 -5.27 -6.97
N LEU A 111 5.59 -6.01 -6.09
CA LEU A 111 6.56 -7.03 -6.49
C LEU A 111 5.88 -8.22 -7.15
N LEU A 112 4.73 -8.66 -6.67
CA LEU A 112 4.05 -9.83 -7.24
C LEU A 112 3.42 -9.53 -8.60
N ASN A 113 2.73 -8.40 -8.74
CA ASN A 113 1.76 -8.21 -9.82
C ASN A 113 2.25 -7.40 -11.04
N PHE A 114 3.49 -6.87 -11.02
CA PHE A 114 3.93 -5.89 -12.04
C PHE A 114 5.18 -6.30 -12.80
N GLU A 115 5.00 -6.76 -14.03
CA GLU A 115 6.08 -7.13 -14.95
C GLU A 115 6.73 -5.92 -15.63
N ASN A 116 7.48 -5.12 -14.85
CA ASN A 116 8.14 -3.91 -15.36
C ASN A 116 9.66 -4.07 -15.57
N GLY A 117 10.13 -5.29 -15.81
CA GLY A 117 11.55 -5.57 -15.97
C GLY A 117 12.34 -5.37 -14.66
N CYS A 118 13.64 -5.14 -14.78
CA CYS A 118 14.50 -4.83 -13.63
C CYS A 118 14.15 -3.47 -13.02
N GLU A 119 13.95 -3.38 -11.69
CA GLU A 119 13.67 -2.12 -10.99
C GLU A 119 14.78 -1.07 -11.17
N PHE A 120 16.01 -1.51 -11.47
CA PHE A 120 17.17 -0.64 -11.62
C PHE A 120 17.44 -0.23 -13.07
N CYS A 121 17.70 -1.19 -13.96
CA CYS A 121 18.06 -0.89 -15.35
C CYS A 121 16.87 -0.87 -16.30
N LYS A 122 15.65 -1.19 -15.82
CA LYS A 122 14.39 -1.19 -16.58
C LYS A 122 14.34 -2.15 -17.79
N SER A 123 15.43 -2.86 -18.10
CA SER A 123 15.45 -3.87 -19.16
C SER A 123 14.50 -5.02 -18.84
N LYS A 124 13.76 -5.43 -19.88
CA LYS A 124 12.85 -6.59 -19.88
C LYS A 124 13.48 -7.81 -20.57
N ASP A 125 14.58 -7.62 -21.30
CA ASP A 125 15.27 -8.67 -22.08
C ASP A 125 16.15 -9.58 -21.21
N LYS A 126 16.35 -9.20 -19.95
CA LYS A 126 17.14 -9.97 -18.99
C LYS A 126 16.24 -10.91 -18.19
N ARG A 127 16.82 -11.98 -17.67
CA ARG A 127 16.14 -12.81 -16.66
C ARG A 127 15.93 -11.97 -15.39
N ILE A 128 14.67 -11.66 -15.12
CA ILE A 128 14.25 -10.89 -13.95
C ILE A 128 13.70 -11.82 -12.89
N GLN A 129 14.10 -11.61 -11.63
CA GLN A 129 13.62 -12.36 -10.48
C GLN A 129 13.27 -11.40 -9.34
N ILE A 130 12.37 -11.84 -8.46
CA ILE A 130 12.14 -11.18 -7.18
C ILE A 130 13.15 -11.75 -6.19
N TYR A 131 14.00 -10.89 -5.64
CA TYR A 131 14.92 -11.24 -4.57
C TYR A 131 14.28 -10.85 -3.25
N TRP A 132 13.65 -11.82 -2.57
CA TRP A 132 12.84 -11.58 -1.38
C TRP A 132 13.59 -10.90 -0.23
N VAL A 133 14.83 -11.32 0.04
CA VAL A 133 15.66 -10.71 1.10
C VAL A 133 15.91 -9.23 0.83
N ALA A 134 16.09 -8.85 -0.43
CA ALA A 134 16.31 -7.47 -0.85
C ALA A 134 15.01 -6.73 -1.23
N CYS A 135 13.86 -7.40 -1.15
CA CYS A 135 12.54 -6.87 -1.51
C CYS A 135 12.51 -6.14 -2.87
N VAL A 136 13.22 -6.69 -3.87
CA VAL A 136 13.41 -6.04 -5.18
C VAL A 136 13.21 -7.01 -6.34
N ARG A 137 12.58 -6.52 -7.41
CA ARG A 137 12.56 -7.20 -8.71
C ARG A 137 13.77 -6.73 -9.52
N SER A 138 14.76 -7.58 -9.76
CA SER A 138 16.02 -7.17 -10.41
C SER A 138 16.55 -8.23 -11.37
N CYS A 139 17.39 -7.80 -12.32
CA CYS A 139 18.31 -8.72 -12.99
C CYS A 139 19.50 -9.04 -12.07
N LYS A 140 20.17 -10.17 -12.32
CA LYS A 140 21.30 -10.64 -11.51
C LYS A 140 22.44 -9.62 -11.47
N GLU A 141 22.78 -8.98 -12.59
CA GLU A 141 23.91 -8.04 -12.64
C GLU A 141 23.65 -6.78 -11.81
N CYS A 142 22.43 -6.24 -11.86
CA CYS A 142 22.07 -5.05 -11.10
C CYS A 142 22.03 -5.31 -9.59
N LEU A 143 21.62 -6.52 -9.19
CA LEU A 143 21.66 -6.93 -7.79
C LEU A 143 23.11 -7.07 -7.32
N GLN A 144 23.94 -7.83 -8.05
CA GLN A 144 25.35 -8.06 -7.68
C GLN A 144 26.15 -6.76 -7.60
N LYS A 145 25.93 -5.81 -8.52
CA LYS A 145 26.59 -4.50 -8.48
C LYS A 145 26.27 -3.71 -7.20
N ARG A 146 25.08 -3.91 -6.63
CA ARG A 146 24.61 -3.22 -5.42
C ARG A 146 24.95 -3.97 -4.14
N ALA A 147 25.05 -5.31 -4.19
CA ALA A 147 25.45 -6.14 -3.06
C ALA A 147 26.94 -6.06 -2.72
N LYS A 148 27.78 -5.52 -3.62
CA LYS A 148 29.22 -5.32 -3.42
C LYS A 148 29.60 -3.99 -2.75
N ARG A 149 28.63 -3.29 -2.17
CA ARG A 149 28.82 -2.05 -1.42
C ARG A 149 28.59 -2.32 0.05
#